data_AF-A0A965BSQ8-F1
#
_entry.id   AF-A0A965BSQ8-F1
#
_cell.length_a   1.000
_cell.length_b   1.000
_cell.length_c   1.000
_cell.angle_alpha   90.00
_cell.angle_beta   90.00
_cell.angle_gamma   90.00
#
_symmetry.space_group_name_H-M   'P 1'
#
loop_
_entity.id
_entity.type
_entity.pdbx_description
1 polymer ?
#
loop_
_entity_poly.entity_id
_entity_poly.type
_entity_poly.pdbx_seq_one_letter_code
_entity_poly.pdbx_strand_id
1 'polypeptide(L)' 'VGQLKVGSFARSERMAKWNEALRVEESLGARARFAGGAHLGRSRS' A
#
# COMPACT_ATOMS: atom_id res chain seq x y z
N VAL A 1 5.98 -10.28 -4.06
CA VAL A 1 6.52 -8.94 -3.75
C VAL A 1 5.38 -8.11 -3.20
N GLY A 2 5.50 -7.49 -2.02
CA GLY A 2 4.38 -6.78 -1.41
C GLY A 2 4.80 -5.71 -0.39
N GLN A 3 5.20 -4.54 -0.87
CA GLN A 3 5.32 -3.32 -0.06
C GLN A 3 5.38 -2.10 -1.00
N LEU A 4 4.65 -1.03 -0.67
CA LEU A 4 4.71 0.25 -1.37
C LEU A 4 5.19 1.33 -0.39
N LYS A 5 6.35 1.94 -0.65
CA LYS A 5 6.90 3.02 0.18
C LYS A 5 6.86 4.34 -0.58
N VAL A 6 5.96 5.23 -0.19
CA VAL A 6 5.69 6.49 -0.92
C VAL A 6 5.70 7.73 -0.02
N GLY A 7 6.10 7.58 1.25
CA GLY A 7 6.20 8.68 2.21
C GLY A 7 4.90 8.98 2.97
N SER A 8 4.92 10.06 3.75
CA SER A 8 3.80 10.52 4.60
C SER A 8 2.64 11.12 3.78
N PHE A 9 1.47 11.24 4.41
CA PHE A 9 0.23 11.78 3.84
C PHE A 9 0.24 13.31 3.60
N ALA A 10 1.28 14.02 4.04
CA ALA A 10 1.46 15.42 3.68
C ALA A 10 2.01 15.54 2.25
N ARG A 11 1.41 16.36 1.39
CA ARG A 11 1.75 16.68 -0.03
C ARG A 11 1.03 15.82 -1.09
N SER A 12 0.45 16.52 -2.07
CA SER A 12 -0.49 15.96 -3.06
C SER A 12 0.12 14.89 -3.97
N GLU A 13 1.41 15.00 -4.32
CA GLU A 13 2.10 14.01 -5.16
C GLU A 13 2.16 12.61 -4.51
N ARG A 14 2.24 12.55 -3.17
CA ARG A 14 2.23 11.28 -2.41
C ARG A 14 0.82 10.74 -2.26
N MET A 15 -0.14 11.64 -2.02
CA MET A 15 -1.57 11.29 -1.99
C MET A 15 -2.03 10.68 -3.31
N ALA A 16 -1.52 11.14 -4.45
CA ALA A 16 -1.85 10.55 -5.75
C ALA A 16 -1.52 9.04 -5.81
N LYS A 17 -0.40 8.61 -5.22
CA LYS A 17 -0.01 7.20 -5.16
C LYS A 17 -0.91 6.38 -4.23
N TRP A 18 -1.33 6.96 -3.10
CA TRP A 18 -2.30 6.32 -2.21
C TRP A 18 -3.68 6.18 -2.86
N ASN A 19 -4.16 7.23 -3.51
CA ASN A 19 -5.45 7.23 -4.21
C ASN A 19 -5.45 6.19 -5.35
N GLU A 20 -4.34 6.06 -6.06
CA GLU A 20 -4.23 5.05 -7.11
C GLU A 20 -4.29 3.63 -6.55
N ALA A 21 -3.68 3.38 -5.38
CA ALA A 21 -3.80 2.08 -4.72
C ALA A 21 -5.26 1.75 -4.36
N LEU A 22 -6.03 2.74 -3.90
CA LEU A 22 -7.47 2.58 -3.61
C LEU A 22 -8.28 2.29 -4.88
N ARG A 23 -8.00 2.99 -6.00
CA ARG A 23 -8.66 2.71 -7.29
C ARG A 23 -8.36 1.31 -7.80
N VAL A 24 -7.11 0.86 -7.66
CA VAL A 24 -6.71 -0.51 -8.02
C VAL A 24 -7.45 -1.52 -7.15
N GLU A 25 -7.53 -1.31 -5.84
CA GLU A 25 -8.30 -2.16 -4.92
C GLU A 25 -9.77 -2.26 -5.33
N GLU A 26 -10.41 -1.12 -5.62
CA GLU A 26 -11.79 -1.06 -6.10
C GLU A 26 -11.97 -1.81 -7.44
N SER A 27 -11.05 -1.63 -8.40
CA SER A 27 -11.10 -2.31 -9.71
C SER A 27 -10.93 -3.84 -9.61
N LEU A 28 -10.22 -4.30 -8.58
CA LEU A 28 -9.98 -5.72 -8.34
C LEU A 28 -11.17 -6.37 -7.59
N GLY A 29 -11.92 -5.60 -6.81
CA GLY A 29 -13.08 -6.07 -6.04
C GLY A 29 -12.70 -7.27 -5.17
N ALA A 30 -13.46 -8.38 -5.28
CA ALA A 30 -13.21 -9.61 -4.51
C ALA A 30 -11.83 -10.27 -4.77
N ARG A 31 -11.11 -9.87 -5.82
CA ARG A 31 -9.77 -10.38 -6.12
C ARG A 31 -8.66 -9.58 -5.42
N ALA A 32 -8.98 -8.42 -4.83
CA ALA A 32 -8.00 -7.63 -4.09
C ALA A 32 -7.50 -8.39 -2.86
N ARG A 33 -6.19 -8.35 -2.62
CA ARG A 33 -5.55 -9.02 -1.47
C ARG A 33 -4.58 -8.06 -0.79
N PHE A 34 -4.84 -7.75 0.47
CA PHE A 34 -3.90 -6.99 1.29
C PHE A 34 -2.70 -7.86 1.67
N ALA A 35 -1.48 -7.39 1.39
CA ALA A 35 -0.24 -8.14 1.62
C ALA A 35 0.11 -8.33 3.11
N GLY A 36 -0.53 -7.56 4.00
CA GLY A 36 -0.27 -7.63 5.44
C GLY A 36 1.17 -7.29 5.83
N GLY A 37 1.57 -7.71 7.02
CA GLY A 37 2.92 -7.50 7.55
C GLY A 37 3.97 -8.51 7.06
N ALA A 38 3.66 -9.37 6.08
CA ALA A 38 4.57 -10.44 5.65
C ALA A 38 5.94 -9.95 5.18
N HIS A 39 6.00 -8.71 4.69
CA HIS A 39 7.22 -8.07 4.20
C HIS A 39 7.83 -7.06 5.19
N LEU A 40 7.21 -6.88 6.36
CA LEU A 40 7.79 -6.12 7.46
C LEU A 40 8.71 -7.07 8.22
N GLY A 41 10.01 -7.01 7.91
CA GLY A 41 11.02 -7.76 8.66
C GLY A 41 10.89 -7.45 10.15
N ARG A 42 10.43 -8.43 10.93
CA ARG A 42 10.38 -8.28 12.39
C ARG A 42 11.81 -8.31 12.89
N SER A 43 12.33 -7.15 13.29
CA SER A 43 13.55 -7.09 14.10
C SER A 43 13.21 -7.76 15.43
N ARG A 44 13.60 -9.03 15.60
CA ARG A 44 13.57 -9.68 16.91
C ARG A 44 14.75 -9.07 17.68
N SER A 45 14.45 -8.24 18.68
CA SER A 45 15.40 -7.90 19.75
C SER A 45 15.57 -9.09 20.67
#